data_AF-A0A9E6V145-F1
#
_entry.id   AF-A0A9E6V145-F1
#
_cell.length_a   1.000
_cell.length_b   1.000
_cell.length_c   1.000
_cell.angle_alpha   90.00
_cell.angle_beta   90.00
_cell.angle_gamma   90.00
#
_symmetry.space_group_name_H-M   'P 1'
#
loop_
_entity.id
_entity.type
_entity.pdbx_description
1 polymer ?
#
loop_
_entity_poly.entity_id
_entity_poly.type
_entity_poly.pdbx_seq_one_letter_code
_entity_poly.pdbx_strand_id
1 'polypeptide(L)' 'MSPVTQNPSPNSDLNLMLFSIPQSCLLQMATASMLLLVVADKATGKTLHALGEASQEVFRGDRLPILDFPGDTELNQS' A
#
# COMPACT_ATOMS: atom_id res chain seq x y z
N MET A 1 -29.59 36.36 29.73
CA MET A 1 -28.84 35.28 29.04
C MET A 1 -29.76 34.76 27.96
N SER A 2 -29.46 35.02 26.68
CA SER A 2 -30.35 34.62 25.59
C SER A 2 -30.14 33.14 25.28
N PRO A 3 -31.22 32.36 25.09
CA PRO A 3 -31.11 30.94 24.77
C PRO A 3 -30.47 30.78 23.39
N VAL A 4 -29.47 29.90 23.30
CA VAL A 4 -28.91 29.48 22.02
C VAL A 4 -29.97 28.63 21.31
N THR A 5 -30.63 29.21 20.32
CA THR A 5 -31.49 28.45 19.40
C THR A 5 -30.57 27.68 18.46
N GLN A 6 -30.30 26.42 18.78
CA GLN A 6 -29.64 25.49 17.86
C GLN A 6 -30.63 25.15 16.75
N ASN A 7 -30.57 25.91 15.65
CA ASN A 7 -31.22 25.49 14.41
C ASN A 7 -30.48 24.24 13.91
N PRO A 8 -31.15 23.09 13.71
CA PRO A 8 -30.50 21.93 13.12
C PRO A 8 -30.03 22.32 11.71
N SER A 9 -28.74 22.12 11.45
CA SER A 9 -28.11 22.41 10.16
C SER A 9 -28.90 21.70 9.04
N PRO A 10 -29.24 22.40 7.95
CA PRO A 10 -30.01 21.80 6.87
C PRO A 10 -29.15 20.72 6.18
N ASN A 11 -29.62 19.48 6.25
CA ASN A 11 -29.28 18.32 5.43
C ASN A 11 -27.83 18.26 4.93
N SER A 12 -26.98 17.69 5.77
CA SER A 12 -25.59 17.32 5.47
C SER A 12 -25.51 16.09 4.56
N ASP A 13 -26.09 16.19 3.36
CA ASP A 13 -26.03 15.15 2.34
C ASP A 13 -25.20 15.64 1.14
N LEU A 14 -24.30 14.78 0.67
CA LEU A 14 -23.48 15.04 -0.49
C LEU A 14 -24.27 14.64 -1.74
N ASN A 15 -24.85 15.62 -2.42
CA ASN A 15 -25.65 15.41 -3.62
C ASN A 15 -24.72 15.21 -4.83
N LEU A 16 -24.54 13.97 -5.25
CA LEU A 16 -23.99 13.65 -6.57
C LEU A 16 -25.14 13.71 -7.57
N MET A 17 -24.88 14.16 -8.80
CA MET A 17 -25.87 14.43 -9.86
C MET A 17 -26.99 13.38 -10.02
N LEU A 18 -26.76 12.12 -9.62
CA LEU A 18 -27.73 11.01 -9.67
C LEU A 18 -28.07 10.40 -8.29
N PHE A 19 -27.33 10.71 -7.21
CA PHE A 19 -27.50 10.09 -5.88
C PHE A 19 -27.13 11.03 -4.75
N SER A 20 -27.94 11.06 -3.68
CA SER A 20 -27.62 11.78 -2.44
C SER A 20 -26.94 10.82 -1.45
N ILE A 21 -25.70 11.11 -1.05
CA ILE A 21 -24.96 10.28 -0.11
C ILE A 21 -24.96 10.95 1.27
N PRO A 22 -25.45 10.27 2.32
CA PRO A 22 -25.37 10.80 3.68
C PRO A 22 -23.91 11.00 4.11
N GLN A 23 -23.58 12.16 4.66
CA GLN A 23 -22.21 12.44 5.12
C GLN A 23 -21.72 11.45 6.19
N SER A 24 -22.62 10.88 7.00
CA SER A 24 -22.30 9.84 7.97
C SER A 24 -21.72 8.58 7.31
N CYS A 25 -22.22 8.22 6.13
CA CYS A 25 -21.72 7.07 5.36
C CYS A 25 -20.28 7.31 4.91
N LEU A 26 -19.98 8.49 4.35
CA LEU A 26 -18.62 8.86 3.95
C LEU A 26 -17.67 8.88 5.14
N LEU A 27 -18.10 9.44 6.26
CA LEU A 27 -17.30 9.50 7.47
C LEU A 27 -16.99 8.10 8.01
N GLN A 28 -17.97 7.20 7.99
CA GLN A 28 -17.81 5.83 8.43
C GLN A 28 -16.91 5.03 7.48
N MET A 29 -17.03 5.22 6.16
CA MET A 29 -16.14 4.58 5.19
C MET A 29 -14.70 5.08 5.31
N ALA A 30 -14.49 6.38 5.47
CA ALA A 30 -13.17 6.96 5.69
C ALA A 30 -12.54 6.43 6.98
N THR A 31 -13.33 6.36 8.05
CA THR A 31 -12.86 5.85 9.35
C THR A 31 -12.54 4.36 9.27
N ALA A 32 -13.39 3.55 8.64
CA ALA A 32 -13.14 2.13 8.43
C ALA A 32 -11.87 1.90 7.57
N SER A 33 -11.69 2.68 6.50
CA SER A 33 -10.50 2.63 5.66
C SER A 33 -9.24 2.99 6.45
N MET A 34 -9.29 4.04 7.27
CA MET A 34 -8.14 4.45 8.09
C MET A 34 -7.79 3.40 9.15
N LEU A 35 -8.79 2.81 9.82
CA LEU A 35 -8.56 1.73 10.78
C LEU A 35 -7.98 0.49 10.10
N LEU A 36 -8.50 0.13 8.91
CA LEU A 36 -7.96 -0.96 8.11
C LEU A 36 -6.49 -0.70 7.73
N LEU A 37 -6.16 0.53 7.32
CA LEU A 37 -4.80 0.93 6.99
C LEU A 37 -3.85 0.77 8.19
N VAL A 38 -4.26 1.22 9.38
CA VAL A 38 -3.47 1.08 10.61
C VAL A 38 -3.25 -0.40 10.98
N VAL A 39 -4.26 -1.25 10.77
CA VAL A 39 -4.15 -2.69 10.99
C VAL A 39 -3.25 -3.36 9.95
N ALA A 40 -3.38 -2.97 8.68
CA ALA A 40 -2.54 -3.46 7.60
C ALA A 40 -1.06 -3.11 7.82
N ASP A 41 -0.77 -1.88 8.27
CA ASP A 41 0.59 -1.45 8.61
C ASP A 41 1.24 -2.35 9.68
N LYS A 42 0.48 -2.65 10.75
CA LYS A 42 0.92 -3.61 11.79
C LYS A 42 1.23 -5.00 11.24
N ALA A 43 0.49 -5.48 10.24
CA ALA A 43 0.64 -6.80 9.68
C ALA A 43 1.72 -6.88 8.57
N THR A 44 1.94 -5.78 7.84
CA THR A 44 2.73 -5.76 6.61
C THR A 44 4.25 -5.69 6.87
N GLY A 45 4.67 -5.26 8.05
CA GLY A 45 6.11 -5.14 8.37
C GLY A 45 6.90 -6.45 8.26
N LYS A 46 6.34 -7.57 8.74
CA LYS A 46 7.03 -8.88 8.70
C LYS A 46 7.07 -9.48 7.29
N THR A 47 6.00 -9.29 6.52
CA THR A 47 5.91 -9.77 5.14
C THR A 47 6.81 -8.96 4.21
N LEU A 48 6.87 -7.63 4.37
CA LEU A 48 7.84 -6.80 3.64
C LEU A 48 9.28 -7.14 4.01
N HIS A 49 9.56 -7.44 5.28
CA HIS A 49 10.90 -7.86 5.71
C HIS A 49 11.32 -9.18 5.05
N ALA A 50 10.47 -10.22 5.12
CA ALA A 50 10.75 -11.51 4.49
C ALA A 50 10.85 -11.40 2.96
N LEU A 51 10.02 -10.56 2.34
CA LEU A 51 10.11 -10.27 0.91
C LEU A 51 11.42 -9.56 0.56
N GLY A 52 11.89 -8.66 1.42
CA GLY A 52 13.18 -7.98 1.27
C GLY A 52 14.37 -8.93 1.34
N GLU A 53 14.39 -9.85 2.31
CA GLU A 53 15.44 -10.88 2.43
C GLU A 53 15.44 -11.83 1.21
N ALA A 54 14.25 -12.31 0.81
CA ALA A 54 14.12 -13.17 -0.36
C ALA A 54 14.54 -12.44 -1.66
N SER A 55 14.23 -11.15 -1.78
CA SER A 55 14.68 -10.30 -2.89
C SER A 55 16.21 -10.16 -2.88
N GLN A 56 16.82 -9.95 -1.72
CA GLN A 56 18.27 -9.82 -1.60
C GLN A 56 19.03 -11.07 -2.06
N GLU A 57 18.50 -12.27 -1.80
CA GLU A 57 19.07 -13.54 -2.28
C GLU A 57 19.00 -13.65 -3.82
N VAL A 58 17.89 -13.23 -4.43
CA VAL A 58 17.70 -13.24 -5.89
C VAL A 58 18.60 -12.21 -6.58
N PHE A 59 18.73 -11.01 -6.02
CA PHE A 59 19.53 -9.91 -6.59
C PHE A 59 21.03 -10.00 -6.28
N ARG A 60 21.46 -10.74 -5.25
CA ARG A 60 22.88 -11.02 -5.02
C ARG A 60 23.51 -11.82 -6.16
N GLY A 61 22.71 -12.46 -7.01
CA GLY A 61 23.21 -13.15 -8.19
C GLY A 61 24.12 -14.35 -7.86
N ASP A 62 24.19 -14.78 -6.60
CA ASP A 62 25.05 -15.87 -6.11
C ASP A 62 24.65 -17.25 -6.69
N ARG A 63 23.51 -17.31 -7.39
CA ARG A 63 23.06 -18.49 -8.15
C ARG A 63 23.20 -18.35 -9.66
N LEU A 64 23.87 -17.31 -10.15
CA LEU A 64 24.21 -17.24 -11.57
C LEU A 64 25.43 -18.14 -11.80
N PRO A 65 25.27 -19.27 -12.53
CA PRO A 65 26.43 -20.09 -12.89
C PRO A 65 27.44 -19.24 -13.66
N ILE A 66 28.73 -19.52 -13.44
CA ILE A 66 29.80 -18.93 -14.25
C ILE A 66 29.46 -19.24 -15.70
N LEU A 67 29.23 -18.18 -16.48
CA LEU A 67 28.92 -18.31 -17.89
C LEU A 67 30.24 -18.60 -18.60
N ASP A 68 30.42 -19.82 -19.11
CA ASP A 68 31.53 -20.11 -20.01
C ASP A 68 31.28 -19.35 -21.32
N PHE A 69 32.00 -18.25 -21.51
CA PHE A 69 31.98 -17.52 -22.76
C PHE A 69 32.90 -18.23 -23.76
N PRO A 70 32.47 -18.47 -25.01
CA PRO A 70 33.36 -18.98 -26.03
C PRO A 70 34.45 -17.93 -26.32
N GLY A 71 35.61 -18.10 -25.69
CA GLY A 71 36.77 -17.21 -25.77
C GLY A 71 37.88 -17.54 -24.78
N ASP A 72 37.55 -18.10 -23.60
CA ASP A 72 38.54 -18.33 -22.53
C ASP A 72 39.38 -19.60 -22.75
N THR A 73 38.92 -20.51 -23.60
CA THR A 73 39.64 -21.76 -23.92
C THR A 73 40.70 -21.57 -25.02
N GLU A 74 40.63 -20.50 -25.82
CA GLU A 74 41.57 -20.28 -26.94
C GLU A 74 42.86 -19.55 -26.54
N LEU A 75 42.89 -18.87 -25.39
CA LEU A 75 44.09 -18.14 -24.92
C LEU A 75 45.12 -19.00 -24.17
N ASN A 76 44.85 -20.30 -23.96
CA ASN A 76 45.81 -21.23 -23.35
C ASN A 76 46.42 -22.22 -24.37
N GLN A 77 46.32 -21.91 -25.67
CA GLN A 77 46.93 -22.70 -26.76
C GLN A 77 47.86 -21.88 -27.67
N SER A 78 48.34 -20.71 -27.22
CA SER A 78 49.33 -19.88 -27.93
C SER A 78 50.64 -19.78 -27.16
#